data_AF-A0A2D4J1K9-F1
#
_entry.id   AF-A0A2D4J1K9-F1
#
_cell.length_a   1.000
_cell.length_b   1.000
_cell.length_c   1.000
_cell.angle_alpha   90.00
_cell.angle_beta   90.00
_cell.angle_gamma   90.00
#
_symmetry.space_group_name_H-M   'P 1'
#
loop_
_entity.id
_entity.type
_entity.pdbx_description
1 polymer ?
#
loop_
_entity_poly.entity_id
_entity_poly.type
_entity_poly.pdbx_seq_one_letter_code
_entity_poly.pdbx_strand_id
1 'polypeptide(L)'
;HTTPFLRELHWLPVVFRVRFKILVMVFKALHGLGPDYMRECLLLRSSSQRPVRAHRVGLLGLPSAAQCRLVTPRMRAFSIGVPTWWNELPMDLRTALDL
;
A
#
# COMPACT_ATOMS: atom_id res chain seq x y z
N HIS A 1 -27.62 22.10 -11.89
CA HIS A 1 -28.47 21.38 -10.92
C HIS A 1 -28.04 19.91 -10.91
N THR A 2 -27.21 19.50 -9.97
CA THR A 2 -26.78 18.10 -9.80
C THR A 2 -27.77 17.39 -8.86
N THR A 3 -28.21 16.21 -9.28
CA THR A 3 -29.28 15.41 -8.68
C THR A 3 -29.00 15.04 -7.21
N PRO A 4 -29.98 15.17 -6.29
CA PRO A 4 -29.79 14.92 -4.85
C PRO A 4 -29.47 13.46 -4.50
N PHE A 5 -29.79 12.52 -5.38
CA PHE A 5 -29.55 11.08 -5.19
C PHE A 5 -28.06 10.68 -5.23
N LEU A 6 -27.25 11.36 -6.05
CA LEU A 6 -25.80 11.12 -6.10
C LEU A 6 -25.09 11.58 -4.81
N ARG A 7 -25.76 12.42 -4.01
CA ARG A 7 -25.26 12.89 -2.72
C ARG A 7 -25.51 11.89 -1.60
N GLU A 8 -26.36 10.90 -1.74
CA GLU A 8 -26.50 9.82 -0.76
C GLU A 8 -25.51 8.67 -1.04
N LEU A 9 -25.10 8.51 -2.30
CA LEU A 9 -24.14 7.48 -2.73
C LEU A 9 -22.65 7.91 -2.64
N HIS A 10 -22.33 8.92 -1.82
CA HIS A 10 -20.95 9.36 -1.58
C HIS A 10 -20.25 8.63 -0.42
N TRP A 11 -20.87 7.59 0.15
CA TRP A 11 -20.56 6.96 1.46
C TRP A 11 -19.10 6.60 1.76
N LEU A 12 -18.22 6.66 0.76
CA LEU A 12 -16.78 6.63 0.96
C LEU A 12 -16.11 7.76 0.16
N PRO A 13 -15.49 8.76 0.83
CA PRO A 13 -14.78 9.84 0.15
C PRO A 13 -13.75 9.32 -0.86
N VAL A 14 -13.56 10.05 -1.97
CA VAL A 14 -12.70 9.63 -3.10
C VAL A 14 -11.29 9.23 -2.65
N VAL A 15 -10.74 9.94 -1.67
CA VAL A 15 -9.41 9.65 -1.10
C VAL A 15 -9.33 8.23 -0.54
N PHE A 16 -10.37 7.76 0.16
CA PHE A 16 -10.41 6.40 0.71
C PHE A 16 -10.59 5.36 -0.39
N ARG A 17 -11.37 5.65 -1.44
CA ARG A 17 -11.51 4.75 -2.60
C ARG A 17 -10.18 4.55 -3.32
N VAL A 18 -9.41 5.62 -3.48
CA VAL A 18 -8.06 5.55 -4.09
C VAL A 18 -7.12 4.71 -3.21
N ARG A 19 -7.08 4.98 -1.90
CA ARG A 19 -6.28 4.19 -0.95
C ARG A 19 -6.66 2.71 -0.97
N PHE A 20 -7.95 2.41 -0.93
CA PHE A 20 -8.45 1.03 -0.97
C PHE A 20 -8.01 0.30 -2.25
N LYS A 21 -8.19 0.92 -3.44
CA LYS A 21 -7.73 0.34 -4.71
C LYS A 21 -6.22 0.05 -4.71
N ILE A 22 -5.42 0.98 -4.18
CA ILE A 22 -3.97 0.81 -4.08
C ILE A 22 -3.62 -0.35 -3.14
N LEU A 23 -4.25 -0.45 -1.98
CA LEU A 23 -4.01 -1.53 -1.02
C LEU A 23 -4.42 -2.89 -1.58
N VAL A 24 -5.56 -2.99 -2.28
CA VAL A 24 -5.98 -4.22 -2.96
C VAL A 24 -4.99 -4.61 -4.06
N MET A 25 -4.47 -3.64 -4.80
CA MET A 25 -3.45 -3.88 -5.83
C MET A 25 -2.15 -4.42 -5.23
N VAL A 26 -1.72 -3.90 -4.07
CA VAL A 26 -0.58 -4.40 -3.31
C VAL A 26 -0.82 -5.81 -2.81
N PHE A 27 -1.98 -6.07 -2.22
CA PHE A 27 -2.38 -7.41 -1.77
C PHE A 27 -2.27 -8.40 -2.93
N LYS A 28 -2.90 -8.11 -4.07
CA LYS A 28 -2.83 -8.96 -5.26
C LYS A 28 -1.40 -9.17 -5.76
N ALA A 29 -0.57 -8.12 -5.78
CA ALA A 29 0.83 -8.24 -6.21
C ALA A 29 1.68 -9.09 -5.25
N LEU A 30 1.43 -9.03 -3.94
CA LEU A 30 2.11 -9.86 -2.94
C LEU A 30 1.68 -11.33 -3.03
N HIS A 31 0.42 -11.59 -3.36
CA HIS A 31 -0.15 -12.93 -3.54
C HIS A 31 0.06 -13.51 -4.95
N GLY A 32 0.83 -12.85 -5.82
CA GLY A 32 1.12 -13.33 -7.18
C GLY A 32 -0.04 -13.22 -8.17
N LEU A 33 -1.12 -12.52 -7.81
CA LEU A 33 -2.28 -12.23 -8.66
C LEU A 33 -2.12 -10.91 -9.45
N GLY A 34 -1.04 -10.17 -9.19
CA GLY A 34 -0.72 -8.91 -9.84
C GLY A 34 0.55 -8.99 -10.70
N PRO A 35 0.87 -7.93 -11.46
CA PRO A 35 2.06 -7.88 -12.30
C PRO A 35 3.36 -8.00 -11.48
N ASP A 36 4.34 -8.76 -11.99
CA ASP A 36 5.62 -8.99 -11.31
C ASP A 36 6.39 -7.69 -11.01
N TYR A 37 6.35 -6.71 -11.92
CA TYR A 37 7.03 -5.43 -11.72
C TYR A 37 6.53 -4.67 -10.48
N MET A 38 5.26 -4.85 -10.10
CA MET A 38 4.70 -4.24 -8.89
C MET A 38 5.27 -4.89 -7.65
N ARG A 39 5.35 -6.22 -7.65
CA ARG A 39 5.98 -7.00 -6.59
C ARG A 39 7.45 -6.63 -6.46
N GLU A 40 8.17 -6.48 -7.56
CA GLU A 40 9.58 -6.02 -7.56
C GLU A 40 9.73 -4.61 -6.97
N CYS A 41 8.85 -3.66 -7.32
CA CYS A 41 8.88 -2.31 -6.75
C CYS A 41 8.72 -2.30 -5.22
N LEU A 42 7.97 -3.25 -4.67
CA LEU A 42 7.69 -3.42 -3.23
C LEU A 42 8.77 -4.26 -2.53
N LEU A 43 9.26 -5.32 -3.18
CA LEU A 43 10.26 -6.26 -2.64
C LEU A 43 11.69 -5.74 -2.74
N LEU A 44 12.06 -5.02 -3.80
CA LEU A 44 13.38 -4.38 -3.92
C LEU A 44 13.68 -3.48 -2.72
N ARG A 45 12.62 -2.90 -2.13
CA ARG A 45 12.70 -2.06 -0.92
C ARG A 45 12.65 -2.84 0.39
N SER A 46 12.20 -4.07 0.32
CA SER A 46 12.04 -5.00 1.44
C SER A 46 13.32 -5.77 1.77
N SER A 47 14.23 -5.88 0.81
CA SER A 47 15.32 -6.87 0.76
C SER A 47 16.58 -6.51 1.58
N SER A 48 16.68 -5.33 2.19
CA SER A 48 17.99 -4.94 2.74
C SER A 48 18.31 -5.53 4.12
N GLN A 49 17.45 -5.41 5.16
CA GLN A 49 17.81 -5.84 6.53
C GLN A 49 16.61 -6.12 7.43
N ARG A 50 15.66 -6.96 7.01
CA ARG A 50 14.44 -7.17 7.82
C ARG A 50 14.54 -8.41 8.71
N PRO A 51 14.21 -8.29 10.01
CA PRO A 51 14.15 -9.47 10.88
C PRO A 51 13.07 -10.41 10.36
N VAL A 52 13.30 -11.73 10.44
CA VAL A 52 12.38 -12.79 9.98
C VAL A 52 10.95 -12.60 10.51
N ARG A 53 10.81 -11.98 11.71
CA ARG A 53 9.51 -11.62 12.30
C ARG A 53 8.71 -10.60 11.47
N ALA A 54 9.34 -9.64 10.80
CA ALA A 54 8.64 -8.65 9.98
C ALA A 54 8.04 -9.28 8.71
N HIS A 55 8.69 -10.32 8.17
CA HIS A 55 8.18 -11.09 7.04
C HIS A 55 6.95 -11.92 7.44
N ARG A 56 6.98 -12.54 8.63
CA ARG A 56 5.83 -13.28 9.19
C ARG A 56 4.59 -12.41 9.44
N VAL A 57 4.77 -11.11 9.59
CA VAL A 57 3.70 -10.13 9.85
C VAL A 57 3.31 -9.37 8.56
N GLY A 58 3.86 -9.77 7.41
CA GLY A 58 3.55 -9.16 6.11
C GLY A 58 3.91 -7.68 6.00
N LEU A 59 4.89 -7.18 6.78
CA LEU A 59 5.29 -5.76 6.70
C LEU A 59 5.99 -5.48 5.36
N LEU A 60 5.91 -4.25 4.86
CA LEU A 60 6.71 -3.72 3.74
C LEU A 60 7.86 -2.83 4.22
N GLY A 61 8.97 -2.82 3.47
CA GLY A 61 10.16 -2.04 3.83
C GLY A 61 9.90 -0.55 3.66
N LEU A 62 10.03 0.21 4.74
CA LEU A 62 9.95 1.67 4.69
C LEU A 62 11.25 2.26 4.11
N PRO A 63 11.17 3.34 3.33
CA PRO A 63 12.35 4.05 2.85
C PRO A 63 13.17 4.63 4.02
N SER A 64 14.50 4.60 3.88
CA SER A 64 15.41 5.27 4.81
C SER A 64 15.11 6.78 4.89
N ALA A 65 15.35 7.40 6.05
CA ALA A 65 15.18 8.84 6.25
C ALA A 65 15.93 9.68 5.18
N ALA A 66 17.09 9.21 4.71
CA ALA A 66 17.84 9.85 3.61
C ALA A 66 17.09 9.82 2.28
N GLN A 67 16.27 8.79 2.04
CA GLN A 67 15.44 8.69 0.84
C GLN A 67 14.16 9.55 0.96
N CYS A 68 13.68 9.77 2.16
CA CYS A 68 12.55 10.67 2.45
C CYS A 68 12.94 12.16 2.42
N ARG A 69 14.23 12.52 2.43
CA ARG A 69 14.71 13.92 2.47
C ARG A 69 14.39 14.76 1.23
N LEU A 70 13.90 14.18 0.13
CA LEU A 70 13.43 14.95 -1.02
C LEU A 70 11.97 15.38 -0.78
N VAL A 71 11.82 16.63 -0.35
CA VAL A 71 10.54 17.26 -0.03
C VAL A 71 9.61 17.20 -1.25
N THR A 72 8.47 16.54 -1.06
CA THR A 72 7.24 16.50 -1.87
C THR A 72 7.03 15.42 -2.96
N PRO A 73 7.75 15.33 -4.10
CA PRO A 73 7.35 14.43 -5.19
C PRO A 73 7.57 12.94 -4.88
N ARG A 74 8.72 12.61 -4.29
CA ARG A 74 9.13 11.20 -4.11
C ARG A 74 8.38 10.51 -2.98
N MET A 75 7.92 11.26 -1.99
CA MET A 75 7.11 10.74 -0.88
C MET A 75 5.73 10.23 -1.36
N ARG A 76 5.24 10.75 -2.51
CA ARG A 76 4.01 10.30 -3.17
C ARG A 76 4.24 9.14 -4.14
N ALA A 77 5.48 8.74 -4.38
CA ALA A 77 5.77 7.62 -5.26
C ALA A 77 5.15 6.34 -4.69
N PHE A 78 4.62 5.49 -5.58
CA PHE A 78 4.02 4.20 -5.21
C PHE A 78 4.93 3.41 -4.28
N SER A 79 6.21 3.36 -4.59
CA SER A 79 7.21 2.62 -3.83
C SER A 79 7.55 3.21 -2.45
N ILE A 80 7.08 4.40 -2.10
CA ILE A 80 7.40 5.10 -0.84
C ILE A 80 6.15 5.30 0.03
N GLY A 81 5.07 5.85 -0.53
CA GLY A 81 3.85 6.12 0.24
C GLY A 81 3.04 4.87 0.55
N VAL A 82 3.07 3.88 -0.35
CA VAL A 82 2.24 2.67 -0.24
C VAL A 82 2.71 1.71 0.87
N PRO A 83 4.01 1.47 1.07
CA PRO A 83 4.49 0.72 2.23
C PRO A 83 4.01 1.27 3.57
N THR A 84 3.89 2.60 3.69
CA THR A 84 3.38 3.26 4.90
C THR A 84 1.92 2.89 5.15
N TRP A 85 1.05 3.08 4.16
CA TRP A 85 -0.37 2.73 4.28
C TRP A 85 -0.61 1.24 4.49
N TRP A 86 0.21 0.39 3.86
CA TRP A 86 0.15 -1.04 4.07
C TRP A 86 0.51 -1.42 5.50
N ASN A 87 1.59 -0.85 6.05
CA ASN A 87 2.03 -1.14 7.41
C ASN A 87 1.07 -0.61 8.49
N GLU A 88 0.25 0.40 8.17
CA GLU A 88 -0.86 0.88 9.03
C GLU A 88 -2.03 -0.12 9.12
N LEU A 89 -2.11 -1.12 8.24
CA LEU A 89 -3.16 -2.13 8.30
C LEU A 89 -2.98 -3.07 9.52
N PRO A 90 -4.09 -3.55 10.11
CA PRO A 90 -4.09 -4.66 11.06
C PRO A 90 -3.31 -5.85 10.51
N MET A 91 -2.61 -6.58 11.40
CA MET A 91 -1.84 -7.76 11.02
C MET A 91 -2.72 -8.80 10.32
N ASP A 92 -3.93 -9.03 10.82
CA ASP A 92 -4.87 -10.02 10.29
C ASP A 92 -5.17 -9.81 8.81
N LEU A 93 -5.28 -8.54 8.39
CA LEU A 93 -5.52 -8.17 6.98
C LEU A 93 -4.28 -8.32 6.10
N ARG A 94 -3.07 -8.21 6.67
CA ARG A 94 -1.80 -8.36 5.94
C ARG A 94 -1.38 -9.81 5.78
N THR A 95 -1.81 -10.68 6.69
CA THR A 95 -1.52 -12.12 6.66
C THR A 95 -2.69 -12.95 6.16
N ALA A 96 -3.82 -12.31 5.83
CA ALA A 96 -4.96 -12.97 5.19
C ALA A 96 -4.51 -13.69 3.92
N LEU A 97 -4.90 -14.95 3.78
CA LEU A 97 -4.53 -15.78 2.63
C LEU A 97 -5.36 -15.45 1.39
N ASP A 98 -6.59 -14.97 1.59
CA ASP A 98 -7.56 -14.61 0.55
C ASP A 98 -8.36 -13.34 0.95
N LEU A 99 -8.97 -12.71 -0.06
CA LEU A 99 -9.76 -11.47 0.02
C LEU A 99 -11.25 -11.75 0.24
#